data_AF-A0A8K1ZWG5-F1
#
_entry.id   AF-A0A8K1ZWG5-F1
#
_cell.length_a   1.000
_cell.length_b   1.000
_cell.length_c   1.000
_cell.angle_alpha   90.00
_cell.angle_beta   90.00
_cell.angle_gamma   90.00
#
_symmetry.space_group_name_H-M   'P 1'
#
loop_
_entity.id
_entity.type
_entity.pdbx_description
1 polymer ?
#
loop_
_entity_poly.entity_id
_entity_poly.type
_entity_poly.pdbx_seq_one_letter_code
_entity_poly.pdbx_strand_id
1 'polypeptide(L)'
;MSRWINLLALLPNTSLTLLIISIAFFRFYDETDFFLLGQLASPRLWSNRLTVAALLGAVVNLGVEWNRRNRETDRLAQAEQRKAKETERAARRTRIEVERDLALLNFLADPSEQNRHILAQAIAVLSEYRDSL
;
A
#
# COMPACT_ATOMS: atom_id res chain seq x y z
N MET A 1 8.07 11.45 13.98
CA MET A 1 8.43 11.00 12.61
C MET A 1 7.43 11.43 11.52
N SER A 2 6.11 11.25 11.70
CA SER A 2 5.10 11.50 10.64
C SER A 2 5.04 12.94 10.09
N ARG A 3 5.23 13.97 10.92
CA ARG A 3 5.12 15.39 10.51
C ARG A 3 6.18 15.80 9.47
N TRP A 4 7.41 15.30 9.60
CA TRP A 4 8.49 15.60 8.65
C TRP A 4 8.27 14.98 7.27
N ILE A 5 7.67 13.78 7.22
CA ILE A 5 7.34 13.10 5.97
C ILE A 5 6.23 13.85 5.21
N ASN A 6 5.22 14.37 5.91
CA ASN A 6 4.17 15.20 5.28
C ASN A 6 4.72 16.51 4.72
N LEU A 7 5.66 17.16 5.42
CA LEU A 7 6.29 18.41 4.98
C LEU A 7 7.19 18.16 3.74
N LEU A 8 7.95 17.07 3.75
CA LEU A 8 8.75 16.58 2.61
C LEU A 8 7.89 16.07 1.44
N ALA A 9 6.63 15.73 1.65
CA ALA A 9 5.69 15.32 0.59
C ALA A 9 4.96 16.51 -0.06
N LEU A 10 4.87 17.66 0.62
CA LEU A 10 4.28 18.91 0.10
C LEU A 10 5.28 19.78 -0.67
N LEU A 11 6.55 19.74 -0.27
CA LEU A 11 7.64 20.51 -0.90
C LEU A 11 8.15 20.00 -2.26
N PRO A 12 8.10 18.72 -2.64
CA PRO A 12 9.05 18.24 -3.61
C PRO A 12 8.73 18.70 -5.03
N ASN A 13 7.46 18.77 -5.42
CA ASN A 13 7.10 19.16 -6.78
C ASN A 13 7.21 20.69 -7.00
N THR A 14 6.79 21.48 -6.02
CA THR A 14 6.88 22.95 -6.06
C THR A 14 8.32 23.41 -5.91
N SER A 15 9.12 22.81 -5.02
CA SER A 15 10.55 23.08 -4.90
C SER A 15 11.34 22.67 -6.14
N LEU A 16 11.03 21.53 -6.78
CA LEU A 16 11.68 21.16 -8.05
C LEU A 16 11.42 22.22 -9.11
N THR A 17 10.16 22.66 -9.22
CA THR A 17 9.76 23.66 -10.22
C THR A 17 10.48 24.99 -9.97
N LEU A 18 10.54 25.46 -8.72
CA LEU A 18 11.28 26.67 -8.35
C LEU A 18 12.78 26.55 -8.63
N LEU A 19 13.37 25.39 -8.36
CA LEU A 19 14.78 25.13 -8.66
C LEU A 19 15.03 25.11 -10.17
N ILE A 20 14.17 24.48 -10.97
CA ILE A 20 14.28 24.46 -12.43
C ILE A 20 14.18 25.88 -13.00
N ILE A 21 13.21 26.67 -12.53
CA ILE A 21 13.05 28.08 -12.92
C ILE A 21 14.31 28.88 -12.54
N SER A 22 14.84 28.67 -11.34
CA SER A 22 16.05 29.34 -10.88
C SER A 22 17.28 28.95 -11.71
N ILE A 23 17.45 27.66 -12.03
CA ILE A 23 18.53 27.15 -12.88
C ILE A 23 18.47 27.80 -14.27
N ALA A 24 17.28 27.85 -14.87
CA ALA A 24 17.06 28.49 -16.17
C ALA A 24 17.36 29.98 -16.13
N PHE A 25 16.90 30.68 -15.08
CA PHE A 25 17.17 32.11 -14.88
C PHE A 25 18.67 32.41 -14.79
N PHE A 26 19.42 31.66 -13.97
CA PHE A 26 20.88 31.85 -13.85
C PHE A 26 21.69 31.39 -15.06
N ARG A 27 21.09 30.58 -15.95
CA ARG A 27 21.76 30.11 -17.16
C ARG A 27 21.51 31.01 -18.37
N PHE A 28 20.42 31.78 -18.36
CA PHE A 28 20.02 32.63 -19.47
C PHE A 28 20.51 34.09 -19.32
N TYR A 29 20.65 34.60 -18.10
CA TYR A 29 21.18 35.95 -17.82
C TYR A 29 22.70 35.92 -17.59
N ASP A 30 23.44 36.88 -18.17
CA ASP A 30 24.91 36.99 -18.05
C ASP A 30 25.33 38.03 -17.00
N GLU A 31 26.60 38.08 -16.61
CA GLU A 31 27.10 38.97 -15.53
C GLU A 31 26.74 40.45 -15.71
N THR A 32 26.59 40.90 -16.96
CA THR A 32 26.19 42.27 -17.33
C THR A 32 24.73 42.59 -17.00
N ASP A 33 23.83 41.60 -16.98
CA ASP A 33 22.41 41.81 -16.63
C ASP A 33 22.18 41.90 -15.13
N PHE A 34 23.10 41.34 -14.33
CA PHE A 34 23.11 41.44 -12.87
C PHE A 34 23.78 42.72 -12.36
N PHE A 35 24.32 43.57 -13.25
CA PHE A 35 24.93 44.84 -12.90
C PHE A 35 23.95 45.79 -12.18
N LEU A 36 22.64 45.70 -12.47
CA LEU A 36 21.57 46.42 -11.75
C LEU A 36 21.31 45.91 -10.32
N LEU A 37 21.70 44.67 -10.00
CA LEU A 37 21.52 44.05 -8.68
C LEU A 37 22.80 44.08 -7.82
N GLY A 38 23.94 44.50 -8.38
CA GLY A 38 25.16 44.87 -7.65
C GLY A 38 25.82 43.79 -6.75
N GLN A 39 25.33 42.55 -6.70
CA GLN A 39 25.72 41.60 -5.65
C GLN A 39 25.96 40.13 -6.08
N LEU A 40 25.66 39.71 -7.31
CA LEU A 40 25.86 38.31 -7.72
C LEU A 40 27.13 38.12 -8.57
N ALA A 41 28.22 37.74 -7.91
CA ALA A 41 29.42 37.23 -8.58
C ALA A 41 29.20 35.76 -9.05
N SER A 42 29.61 35.46 -10.28
CA SER A 42 29.66 34.10 -10.85
C SER A 42 28.31 33.36 -10.97
N PRO A 43 27.37 33.84 -11.81
CA PRO A 43 26.03 33.24 -12.00
C PRO A 43 26.07 31.77 -12.45
N ARG A 44 27.09 31.37 -13.22
CA ARG A 44 27.30 29.98 -13.64
C ARG A 44 27.56 29.03 -12.46
N LEU A 45 28.29 29.48 -11.43
CA LEU A 45 28.55 28.68 -10.22
C LEU A 45 27.27 28.46 -9.41
N TRP A 46 26.43 29.50 -9.30
CA TRP A 46 25.13 29.42 -8.65
C TRP A 46 24.16 28.49 -9.38
N SER A 47 24.13 28.54 -10.72
CA SER A 47 23.34 27.61 -11.55
C SER A 47 23.72 26.15 -11.31
N ASN A 48 25.02 25.84 -11.25
CA ASN A 48 25.50 24.48 -10.95
C ASN A 48 25.07 24.02 -9.54
N ARG A 49 25.17 24.90 -8.53
CA ARG A 49 24.73 24.59 -7.16
C ARG A 49 23.23 24.31 -7.09
N LEU A 50 22.42 25.08 -7.80
CA LEU A 50 20.97 24.87 -7.87
C LEU A 50 20.62 23.59 -8.64
N THR A 51 21.39 23.24 -9.67
CA THR A 51 21.23 21.97 -10.40
C THR A 51 21.47 20.78 -9.48
N VAL A 52 22.53 20.81 -8.68
CA VAL A 52 22.79 19.76 -7.67
C VAL A 52 21.67 19.73 -6.63
N ALA A 53 21.20 20.89 -6.15
CA ALA A 53 20.08 20.96 -5.21
C ALA A 53 18.79 20.38 -5.80
N ALA A 54 18.50 20.62 -7.09
CA ALA A 54 17.35 20.07 -7.80
C ALA A 54 17.43 18.55 -7.91
N LEU A 55 18.61 18.01 -8.23
CA LEU A 55 18.84 16.56 -8.31
C LEU A 55 18.65 15.91 -6.93
N LEU A 56 19.19 16.50 -5.87
CA LEU A 56 18.98 16.01 -4.50
C LEU A 56 17.50 16.04 -4.10
N GLY A 57 16.80 17.13 -4.41
CA GLY A 57 15.36 17.24 -4.21
C GLY A 57 14.57 16.17 -4.96
N ALA A 58 14.96 15.87 -6.21
CA ALA A 58 14.33 14.83 -7.02
C ALA A 58 14.49 13.44 -6.41
N VAL A 59 15.69 13.11 -5.92
CA VAL A 59 15.97 11.82 -5.27
C VAL A 59 15.18 11.69 -3.98
N VAL A 60 15.11 12.75 -3.16
CA VAL A 60 14.31 12.76 -1.93
C VAL A 60 12.82 12.57 -2.25
N ASN A 61 12.30 13.29 -3.25
CA ASN A 61 10.92 13.14 -3.71
C ASN A 61 10.62 11.70 -4.12
N LEU A 62 11.49 11.13 -4.96
CA LEU A 62 11.36 9.76 -5.44
C LEU A 62 11.33 8.76 -4.28
N GLY A 63 12.21 8.93 -3.29
CA GLY A 63 12.26 8.07 -2.10
C GLY A 63 11.00 8.17 -1.24
N VAL A 64 10.47 9.39 -1.04
CA VAL A 64 9.22 9.61 -0.28
C VAL A 64 8.03 8.96 -0.99
N GLU A 65 7.91 9.19 -2.30
CA GLU A 65 6.83 8.63 -3.12
C GLU A 65 6.92 7.10 -3.20
N TRP A 66 8.12 6.56 -3.34
CA TRP A 66 8.36 5.11 -3.30
C TRP A 66 7.90 4.50 -1.97
N ASN A 67 8.30 5.09 -0.84
CA ASN A 67 7.89 4.63 0.49
C ASN A 67 6.38 4.76 0.70
N ARG A 68 5.75 5.82 0.19
CA ARG A 68 4.29 6.00 0.23
C ARG A 68 3.59 4.88 -0.54
N ARG A 69 3.99 4.63 -1.79
CA ARG A 69 3.42 3.55 -2.60
C ARG A 69 3.64 2.19 -1.98
N ASN A 70 4.82 1.90 -1.44
CA ASN A 70 5.09 0.59 -0.83
C ASN A 70 4.11 0.31 0.33
N ARG A 71 3.84 1.32 1.17
CA ARG A 71 2.86 1.18 2.25
C ARG A 71 1.44 0.99 1.74
N GLU A 72 1.07 1.62 0.62
CA GLU A 72 -0.23 1.42 0.00
C GLU A 72 -0.35 0.01 -0.58
N THR A 73 0.68 -0.48 -1.28
CA THR A 73 0.76 -1.86 -1.76
C THR A 73 0.69 -2.86 -0.62
N ASP A 74 1.42 -2.65 0.48
CA ASP A 74 1.39 -3.52 1.66
C ASP A 74 -0.01 -3.58 2.28
N ARG A 75 -0.71 -2.43 2.35
CA ARG A 75 -2.10 -2.38 2.84
C ARG A 75 -3.06 -3.14 1.94
N LEU A 76 -2.91 -3.01 0.62
CA LEU A 76 -3.73 -3.73 -0.36
C LEU A 76 -3.47 -5.24 -0.25
N ALA A 77 -2.21 -5.67 -0.18
CA ALA A 77 -1.84 -7.07 -0.01
C ALA A 77 -2.39 -7.66 1.29
N GLN A 78 -2.31 -6.92 2.41
CA GLN A 78 -2.91 -7.35 3.67
C GLN A 78 -4.45 -7.43 3.59
N ALA A 79 -5.10 -6.49 2.93
CA ALA A 79 -6.55 -6.51 2.75
C ALA A 79 -6.99 -7.68 1.87
N GLU A 80 -6.26 -7.97 0.80
CA GLU A 80 -6.48 -9.12 -0.07
C GLU A 80 -6.27 -10.44 0.68
N GLN A 81 -5.19 -10.55 1.48
CA GLN A 81 -4.94 -11.73 2.30
C GLN A 81 -6.03 -11.96 3.36
N ARG A 82 -6.55 -10.89 3.97
CA ARG A 82 -7.69 -10.98 4.90
C ARG A 82 -8.94 -11.48 4.20
N LYS A 83 -9.26 -10.90 3.03
CA LYS A 83 -10.40 -11.35 2.22
C LYS A 83 -10.25 -12.82 1.81
N ALA A 84 -9.07 -13.24 1.35
CA ALA A 84 -8.79 -14.62 1.00
C ALA A 84 -9.04 -15.56 2.19
N LYS A 85 -8.52 -15.20 3.38
CA LYS A 85 -8.72 -15.98 4.62
C LYS A 85 -10.19 -16.03 5.05
N GLU A 86 -10.93 -14.93 4.90
CA GLU A 86 -12.38 -14.89 5.17
C GLU A 86 -13.16 -15.76 4.18
N THR A 87 -12.83 -15.69 2.89
CA THR A 87 -13.47 -16.53 1.87
C THR A 87 -13.16 -18.01 2.08
N GLU A 88 -11.94 -18.36 2.48
CA GLU A 88 -11.56 -19.74 2.80
C GLU A 88 -12.33 -20.26 4.02
N ARG A 89 -12.43 -19.45 5.08
CA ARG A 89 -13.23 -19.78 6.27
C ARG A 89 -14.70 -19.95 5.94
N ALA A 90 -15.26 -19.07 5.11
CA ALA A 90 -16.64 -19.15 4.66
C ALA A 90 -16.88 -20.42 3.83
N ALA A 91 -16.01 -20.71 2.85
CA ALA A 91 -16.10 -21.91 2.02
C ALA A 91 -15.97 -23.20 2.85
N ARG A 92 -15.04 -23.23 3.82
CA ARG A 92 -14.87 -24.36 4.74
C ARG A 92 -16.12 -24.57 5.60
N ARG A 93 -16.69 -23.48 6.14
CA ARG A 93 -17.95 -23.55 6.89
C ARG A 93 -19.09 -24.09 6.03
N THR A 94 -19.29 -23.56 4.83
CA THR A 94 -20.33 -24.02 3.91
C THR A 94 -20.18 -25.50 3.58
N ARG A 95 -18.95 -25.98 3.37
CA ARG A 95 -18.69 -27.41 3.11
C ARG A 95 -19.13 -28.30 4.28
N ILE A 96 -18.80 -27.91 5.52
CA ILE A 96 -19.19 -28.66 6.72
C ILE A 96 -20.71 -28.63 6.91
N GLU A 97 -21.36 -27.48 6.66
CA GLU A 97 -22.83 -27.36 6.74
C GLU A 97 -23.52 -28.25 5.70
N VAL A 98 -23.05 -28.26 4.46
CA VAL A 98 -23.59 -29.13 3.38
C VAL A 98 -23.41 -30.61 3.72
N GLU A 99 -22.25 -31.00 4.26
CA GLU A 99 -22.00 -32.39 4.65
C GLU A 99 -22.96 -32.85 5.76
N ARG A 100 -23.21 -31.98 6.75
CA ARG A 100 -24.21 -32.23 7.80
C ARG A 100 -25.62 -32.33 7.23
N ASP A 101 -25.99 -31.46 6.29
CA ASP A 101 -27.32 -31.46 5.69
C ASP A 101 -27.55 -32.74 4.85
N LEU A 102 -26.55 -33.18 4.09
CA LEU A 102 -26.60 -34.45 3.36
C LEU A 102 -26.71 -35.64 4.31
N ALA A 103 -25.94 -35.67 5.41
CA ALA A 103 -26.03 -36.72 6.41
C ALA A 103 -27.42 -36.76 7.07
N LEU A 104 -28.01 -35.60 7.35
CA LEU A 104 -29.37 -35.50 7.89
C LEU A 104 -30.40 -36.02 6.89
N LEU A 105 -30.31 -35.62 5.61
CA LEU A 105 -31.22 -36.09 4.56
C LEU A 105 -31.15 -37.62 4.39
N ASN A 106 -29.95 -38.20 4.41
CA ASN A 106 -29.78 -39.65 4.33
C ASN A 106 -30.39 -40.37 5.55
N PHE A 107 -30.20 -39.83 6.76
CA PHE A 107 -30.81 -40.39 7.97
C PHE A 107 -32.34 -40.29 7.96
N LEU A 108 -32.91 -39.18 7.46
CA LEU A 108 -34.35 -39.01 7.33
C LEU A 108 -34.95 -39.94 6.26
N ALA A 109 -34.21 -40.23 5.19
CA ALA A 109 -34.61 -41.17 4.15
C ALA A 109 -34.52 -42.63 4.63
N ASP A 110 -33.49 -42.98 5.38
CA ASP A 110 -33.29 -44.30 6.00
C ASP A 110 -32.65 -44.17 7.40
N PRO A 111 -33.41 -44.39 8.49
CA PRO A 111 -32.93 -44.24 9.86
C PRO A 111 -32.14 -45.47 10.35
N SER A 112 -31.24 -45.98 9.54
CA SER A 112 -30.33 -47.08 9.88
C SER A 112 -29.23 -46.64 10.85
N GLU A 113 -28.66 -47.59 11.60
CA GLU A 113 -27.53 -47.33 12.52
C GLU A 113 -26.33 -46.70 11.83
N GLN A 114 -26.10 -47.06 10.57
CA GLN A 114 -25.01 -46.50 9.78
C GLN A 114 -25.23 -45.01 9.50
N ASN A 115 -26.44 -44.61 9.07
CA ASN A 115 -26.76 -43.21 8.86
C ASN A 115 -26.80 -42.40 10.16
N ARG A 116 -27.20 -43.03 11.28
CA ARG A 116 -27.06 -42.43 12.64
C ARG A 116 -25.61 -42.09 12.95
N HIS A 117 -24.69 -43.02 12.74
CA HIS A 117 -23.27 -42.80 13.01
C HIS A 117 -22.66 -41.70 12.13
N ILE A 118 -22.99 -41.68 10.83
CA ILE A 118 -22.53 -40.65 9.89
C ILE A 118 -23.04 -39.26 10.32
N LEU A 119 -24.33 -39.15 10.69
CA LEU A 119 -24.90 -37.89 11.17
C LEU A 119 -24.23 -37.43 12.48
N ALA A 120 -24.00 -38.34 13.43
CA ALA A 120 -23.32 -38.01 14.68
C ALA A 120 -21.89 -37.49 14.44
N GLN A 121 -21.17 -38.10 13.49
CA GLN A 121 -19.82 -37.66 13.11
C GLN A 121 -19.82 -36.27 12.47
N ALA A 122 -20.76 -36.00 11.54
CA ALA A 122 -20.88 -34.68 10.91
C ALA A 122 -21.21 -33.58 11.94
N ILE A 123 -22.08 -33.87 12.91
CA ILE A 123 -22.40 -32.95 14.01
C ILE A 123 -21.18 -32.70 14.90
N ALA A 124 -20.40 -33.74 15.22
CA ALA A 124 -19.18 -33.62 16.02
C ALA A 124 -18.15 -32.70 15.35
N VAL A 125 -17.89 -32.88 14.05
CA VAL A 125 -17.00 -32.00 13.27
C VAL A 125 -17.49 -30.54 13.26
N LEU A 126 -18.80 -30.33 13.16
CA LEU A 126 -19.38 -28.99 13.17
C LEU A 126 -19.25 -28.33 14.56
N SER A 127 -19.38 -29.09 15.65
CA SER A 127 -19.13 -28.60 17.01
C SER A 127 -17.66 -28.23 17.24
N GLU A 128 -16.73 -29.08 16.80
CA GLU A 128 -15.30 -28.80 16.90
C GLU A 128 -14.92 -27.55 16.09
N TYR A 129 -15.47 -27.42 14.88
CA TYR A 129 -15.28 -26.21 14.07
C TYR A 129 -15.79 -24.95 14.77
N ARG A 130 -16.97 -25.01 15.40
CA ARG A 130 -17.53 -23.89 16.16
C ARG A 130 -16.63 -23.49 17.33
N ASP A 131 -16.07 -24.46 18.05
CA ASP A 131 -15.23 -24.22 19.21
C ASP A 131 -13.82 -23.73 18.81
N SER A 132 -13.44 -23.89 17.54
CA SER A 132 -12.17 -23.42 16.95
C SER A 132 -12.22 -22.01 16.32
N LEU A 133 -13.39 -21.35 16.30
CA LEU A 133 -13.59 -19.99 15.76
C LEU A 133 -13.16 -18.89 16.75
#